data_AF-A0A378VK28-F1
#
_entry.id   AF-A0A378VK28-F1
#
_cell.length_a   1.000
_cell.length_b   1.000
_cell.length_c   1.000
_cell.angle_alpha   90.00
_cell.angle_beta   90.00
_cell.angle_gamma   90.00
#
_symmetry.space_group_name_H-M   'P 1'
#
loop_
_entity.id
_entity.type
_entity.pdbx_description
1 polymer ?
#
loop_
_entity_poly.entity_id
_entity_poly.type
_entity_poly.pdbx_seq_one_letter_code
_entity_poly.pdbx_strand_id
1 'polypeptide(L)'
;MVRLGVIVFTNGERYPILIDNGKNIPHYYSTLWTTSILRSSCSVNTIRNKLYAIRWLFKWEYSNNRNIVNEFKNGNLLSYKDMINLREHFRLSEKTDKKKLSFSNRLSGNKKSINSIIISHSHQYNRMTAAIEYLEFISSLFMNKGLYTPKDVEKMTFTFKNLRPNIRSFYSSEIFDNANITDGLLDEFLGIADYLNPKNPFKNEGIRKRNYLMFMLLRKLGTC
;
A
#
# COMPACT_ATOMS: atom_id res chain seq x y z
N MET A 1 8.97 15.37 -9.20
CA MET A 1 8.45 13.97 -9.05
C MET A 1 9.12 13.36 -7.83
N VAL A 2 8.39 12.69 -6.93
CA VAL A 2 8.97 12.17 -5.68
C VAL A 2 9.26 10.67 -5.74
N ARG A 3 10.29 10.23 -5.00
CA ARG A 3 10.62 8.82 -4.80
C ARG A 3 10.52 8.44 -3.32
N LEU A 4 10.17 7.18 -3.06
CA LEU A 4 10.15 6.64 -1.70
C LEU A 4 11.55 6.15 -1.32
N GLY A 5 12.08 6.67 -0.23
CA GLY A 5 13.36 6.29 0.37
C GLY A 5 13.18 5.77 1.80
N VAL A 6 14.26 5.26 2.37
CA VAL A 6 14.35 4.88 3.78
C VAL A 6 15.69 5.38 4.30
N ILE A 7 15.66 6.16 5.37
CA ILE A 7 16.84 6.59 6.12
C ILE A 7 17.04 5.60 7.28
N VAL A 8 18.28 5.24 7.58
CA VAL A 8 18.61 4.43 8.76
C VAL A 8 19.35 5.32 9.74
N PHE A 9 18.79 5.48 10.94
CA PHE A 9 19.43 6.25 12.00
C PHE A 9 20.53 5.45 12.70
N THR A 10 21.35 6.12 13.50
CA THR A 10 22.47 5.52 14.22
C THR A 10 22.05 4.40 15.17
N ASN A 11 20.82 4.46 15.70
CA ASN A 11 20.20 3.42 16.52
C ASN A 11 19.64 2.23 15.71
N GLY A 12 19.84 2.20 14.39
CA GLY A 12 19.33 1.15 13.49
C GLY A 12 17.87 1.34 13.08
N GLU A 13 17.20 2.39 13.56
CA GLU A 13 15.81 2.67 13.23
C GLU A 13 15.66 3.05 11.74
N ARG A 14 14.68 2.44 11.08
CA ARG A 14 14.35 2.73 9.68
C ARG A 14 13.25 3.77 9.60
N TYR A 15 13.52 4.89 8.95
CA TYR A 15 12.60 6.00 8.75
C TYR A 15 12.22 6.14 7.26
N PRO A 16 11.03 5.68 6.85
CA PRO A 16 10.55 5.86 5.48
C PRO A 16 10.27 7.33 5.18
N ILE A 17 10.64 7.80 3.99
CA ILE A 17 10.51 9.22 3.62
C ILE A 17 10.26 9.38 2.12
N LEU A 18 9.58 10.46 1.72
CA LEU A 18 9.49 10.86 0.31
C LEU A 18 10.56 11.90 -0.01
N ILE A 19 11.34 11.67 -1.06
CA ILE A 19 12.41 12.54 -1.53
C ILE A 19 11.97 13.17 -2.84
N ASP A 20 12.10 14.50 -2.96
CA ASP A 20 11.89 15.18 -4.23
C ASP A 20 13.09 14.94 -5.16
N ASN A 21 12.86 14.33 -6.31
CA ASN A 21 13.94 14.00 -7.25
C ASN A 21 14.63 15.26 -7.82
N GLY A 22 13.91 16.39 -7.94
CA GLY A 22 14.49 17.60 -8.53
C GLY A 22 15.54 18.25 -7.63
N LYS A 23 15.34 18.16 -6.32
CA LYS A 23 16.19 18.81 -5.31
C LYS A 23 17.00 17.83 -4.47
N ASN A 24 16.71 16.52 -4.60
CA ASN A 24 17.26 15.43 -3.79
C ASN A 24 17.16 15.66 -2.27
N ILE A 25 16.12 16.39 -1.84
CA ILE A 25 15.82 16.66 -0.42
C ILE A 25 14.50 16.00 -0.02
N PRO A 26 14.29 15.71 1.27
CA PRO A 26 13.01 15.29 1.78
C PRO A 26 11.88 16.24 1.39
N HIS A 27 10.77 15.69 0.92
CA HIS A 27 9.58 16.48 0.68
C HIS A 27 9.00 16.94 2.02
N TYR A 28 8.91 18.26 2.20
CA TYR A 28 8.69 18.91 3.49
C TYR A 28 7.41 18.42 4.20
N TYR A 29 6.26 18.57 3.56
CA TYR A 29 4.97 18.28 4.20
C TYR A 29 4.73 16.80 4.49
N SER A 30 5.22 15.91 3.63
CA SER A 30 5.16 14.46 3.87
C SER A 30 6.09 14.04 5.00
N THR A 31 7.25 14.67 5.12
CA THR A 31 8.19 14.42 6.22
C THR A 31 7.62 14.92 7.53
N LEU A 32 7.03 16.13 7.52
CA LEU A 32 6.35 16.68 8.69
C LEU A 32 5.23 15.75 9.16
N TRP A 33 4.34 15.33 8.26
CA TRP A 33 3.26 14.37 8.57
C TRP A 33 3.79 13.05 9.15
N THR A 34 4.88 12.54 8.58
CA THR A 34 5.50 11.30 9.04
C THR A 34 6.05 11.44 10.45
N THR A 35 6.76 12.53 10.74
CA THR A 35 7.36 12.78 12.05
C THR A 35 6.32 13.12 13.11
N SER A 36 5.33 13.95 12.80
CA SER A 36 4.37 14.45 13.78
C SER A 36 3.24 13.46 14.11
N ILE A 37 2.78 12.68 13.12
CA ILE A 37 1.62 11.80 13.28
C ILE A 37 2.02 10.32 13.19
N LEU A 38 2.73 9.94 12.14
CA LEU A 38 2.88 8.52 11.82
C LEU A 38 3.94 7.80 12.67
N ARG A 39 5.04 8.48 13.01
CA ARG A 39 6.18 7.89 13.73
C ARG A 39 5.80 7.36 15.11
N SER A 40 4.89 8.01 15.80
CA SER A 40 4.43 7.61 17.14
C SER A 40 3.32 6.54 17.11
N SER A 41 2.57 6.45 16.01
CA SER A 41 1.31 5.68 15.95
C SER A 41 1.36 4.46 15.03
N CYS A 42 2.35 4.36 14.13
CA CYS A 42 2.39 3.37 13.07
C CYS A 42 3.72 2.61 13.04
N SER A 43 3.64 1.33 12.66
CA SER A 43 4.85 0.55 12.33
C SER A 43 5.50 1.06 11.03
N VAL A 44 6.80 0.82 10.88
CA VAL A 44 7.60 1.24 9.72
C VAL A 44 6.96 0.82 8.38
N ASN A 45 6.41 -0.40 8.29
CA ASN A 45 5.77 -0.89 7.07
C ASN A 45 4.47 -0.14 6.76
N THR A 46 3.68 0.18 7.80
CA THR A 46 2.47 0.99 7.66
C THR A 46 2.81 2.40 7.20
N ILE A 47 3.85 3.03 7.77
CA ILE A 47 4.35 4.34 7.33
C ILE A 47 4.74 4.29 5.85
N ARG A 48 5.52 3.27 5.46
CA ARG A 48 5.96 3.06 4.07
C ARG A 48 4.77 2.94 3.12
N ASN A 49 3.73 2.19 3.49
CA ASN A 49 2.53 2.01 2.67
C ASN A 49 1.72 3.32 2.55
N LYS A 50 1.58 4.07 3.65
CA LYS A 50 0.95 5.40 3.62
C LYS A 50 1.72 6.37 2.72
N LEU A 51 3.05 6.45 2.83
CA LEU A 51 3.88 7.27 1.95
C LEU A 51 3.83 6.84 0.49
N TYR A 52 3.74 5.53 0.22
CA TYR A 52 3.53 5.04 -1.13
C TYR A 52 2.19 5.53 -1.72
N ALA A 53 1.13 5.62 -0.91
CA ALA A 53 -0.13 6.23 -1.32
C ALA A 53 0.00 7.75 -1.57
N ILE A 54 0.72 8.49 -0.72
CA ILE A 54 0.97 9.92 -0.92
C ILE A 54 1.78 10.19 -2.19
N ARG A 55 2.70 9.30 -2.55
CA ARG A 55 3.40 9.37 -3.84
C ARG A 55 2.43 9.32 -5.03
N TRP A 56 1.35 8.55 -4.94
CA TRP A 56 0.30 8.54 -5.97
C TRP A 56 -0.49 9.84 -6.00
N LEU A 57 -0.76 10.46 -4.85
CA LEU A 57 -1.36 11.80 -4.79
C LEU A 57 -0.47 12.84 -5.52
N PHE A 58 0.84 12.85 -5.25
CA PHE A 58 1.74 13.79 -5.92
C PHE A 58 1.92 13.50 -7.41
N LYS A 59 1.76 12.25 -7.82
CA LYS A 59 1.72 11.89 -9.24
C LYS A 59 0.48 12.46 -9.91
N TRP A 60 -0.68 12.41 -9.25
CA TRP A 60 -1.90 13.07 -9.73
C TRP A 60 -1.73 14.58 -9.82
N GLU A 61 -1.16 15.23 -8.81
CA GLU A 61 -0.88 16.67 -8.82
C GLU A 61 -0.02 17.05 -10.04
N TYR A 62 1.06 16.30 -10.26
CA TYR A 62 1.94 16.51 -11.41
C TYR A 62 1.20 16.31 -12.74
N SER A 63 0.40 15.25 -12.88
CA SER A 63 -0.36 14.98 -14.11
C SER A 63 -1.44 16.03 -14.42
N ASN A 64 -1.97 16.71 -13.40
CA ASN A 64 -2.97 17.76 -13.58
C ASN A 64 -2.37 19.18 -13.52
N ASN A 65 -1.05 19.31 -13.38
CA ASN A 65 -0.35 20.58 -13.18
C ASN A 65 -0.92 21.42 -12.02
N ARG A 66 -1.24 20.75 -10.91
CA ARG A 66 -1.82 21.36 -9.70
C ARG A 66 -0.89 21.24 -8.50
N ASN A 67 -1.15 22.05 -7.48
CA ASN A 67 -0.45 22.00 -6.20
C ASN A 67 -1.46 22.18 -5.07
N ILE A 68 -1.92 21.07 -4.50
CA ILE A 68 -2.98 21.03 -3.50
C ILE A 68 -2.56 21.81 -2.24
N VAL A 69 -1.28 21.72 -1.87
CA VAL A 69 -0.76 22.48 -0.72
C VAL A 69 -0.96 23.98 -0.92
N ASN A 70 -0.62 24.51 -2.09
CA ASN A 70 -0.81 25.92 -2.41
C ASN A 70 -2.30 26.28 -2.50
N GLU A 71 -3.13 25.41 -3.07
CA GLU A 71 -4.59 25.59 -3.11
C GLU A 71 -5.17 25.70 -1.70
N PHE A 72 -4.80 24.78 -0.80
CA PHE A 72 -5.24 24.79 0.60
C PHE A 72 -4.70 26.00 1.35
N LYS A 73 -3.47 26.44 1.05
CA LYS A 73 -2.90 27.67 1.62
C LYS A 73 -3.69 28.93 1.21
N ASN A 74 -4.34 28.89 0.05
CA ASN A 74 -5.16 29.96 -0.52
C ASN A 74 -6.67 29.80 -0.22
N GLY A 75 -7.06 28.78 0.53
CA GLY A 75 -8.45 28.56 0.93
C GLY A 75 -9.26 27.62 0.04
N ASN A 76 -8.67 27.11 -1.04
CA ASN A 76 -9.37 26.29 -2.02
C ASN A 76 -9.28 24.81 -1.65
N LEU A 77 -10.32 24.27 -1.00
CA LEU A 77 -10.44 22.84 -0.71
C LEU A 77 -10.80 22.04 -1.98
N LEU A 78 -10.65 20.71 -1.92
CA LEU A 78 -10.96 19.84 -3.06
C LEU A 78 -12.45 19.87 -3.40
N SER A 79 -12.76 20.06 -4.68
CA SER A 79 -14.13 19.95 -5.18
C SER A 79 -14.58 18.49 -5.29
N TYR A 80 -15.89 18.26 -5.37
CA TYR A 80 -16.44 16.92 -5.61
C TYR A 80 -15.90 16.28 -6.90
N LYS A 81 -15.72 17.07 -7.96
CA LYS A 81 -15.11 16.64 -9.21
C LYS A 81 -13.66 16.18 -9.01
N ASP A 82 -12.89 16.91 -8.19
CA ASP A 82 -11.51 16.53 -7.86
C ASP A 82 -11.45 15.21 -7.11
N MET A 83 -12.35 15.00 -6.14
CA MET A 83 -12.43 13.77 -5.38
C MET A 83 -12.75 12.55 -6.27
N ILE A 84 -13.65 12.69 -7.25
CA ILE A 84 -13.93 11.64 -8.25
C ILE A 84 -12.69 11.36 -9.11
N ASN A 85 -12.05 12.41 -9.62
CA ASN A 85 -10.86 12.26 -10.47
C ASN A 85 -9.70 11.59 -9.70
N LEU A 86 -9.51 11.94 -8.43
CA LEU A 86 -8.52 11.31 -7.56
C LEU A 86 -8.85 9.85 -7.29
N ARG A 87 -10.12 9.51 -7.02
CA ARG A 87 -10.56 8.12 -6.84
C ARG A 87 -10.21 7.25 -8.03
N GLU A 88 -10.50 7.72 -9.24
CA GLU A 88 -10.17 7.00 -10.47
C GLU A 88 -8.65 6.92 -10.69
N HIS A 89 -7.91 7.97 -10.35
CA HIS A 89 -6.44 7.93 -10.40
C HIS A 89 -5.86 6.89 -9.42
N PHE A 90 -6.40 6.80 -8.20
CA PHE A 90 -5.92 5.83 -7.21
C PHE A 90 -6.17 4.38 -7.63
N ARG A 91 -7.13 4.12 -8.51
CA ARG A 91 -7.42 2.80 -9.08
C ARG A 91 -6.33 2.30 -10.04
N LEU A 92 -5.51 3.20 -10.55
CA LEU A 92 -4.45 2.86 -11.50
C LEU A 92 -3.24 2.24 -10.78
N SER A 93 -2.66 1.20 -11.38
CA SER A 93 -1.33 0.70 -11.02
C SER A 93 -0.26 1.32 -11.91
N GLU A 94 0.98 1.33 -11.42
CA GLU A 94 2.12 1.50 -12.29
C GLU A 94 2.11 0.34 -13.29
N LYS A 95 2.33 0.68 -14.57
CA LYS A 95 2.64 -0.33 -15.58
C LYS A 95 3.95 -0.96 -15.11
N THR A 96 3.87 -2.13 -14.49
CA THR A 96 5.05 -2.96 -14.36
C THR A 96 5.41 -3.34 -15.79
N ASP A 97 6.58 -2.89 -16.25
CA ASP A 97 7.15 -3.43 -17.46
C ASP A 97 7.10 -4.95 -17.35
N LYS A 98 6.59 -5.58 -18.40
CA LYS A 98 6.45 -7.03 -18.56
C LYS A 98 7.80 -7.71 -18.31
N LYS A 99 8.12 -8.00 -17.05
CA LYS A 99 9.12 -9.00 -16.67
C LYS A 99 8.37 -10.19 -16.11
N LYS A 100 8.13 -11.15 -17.01
CA LYS A 100 7.94 -12.58 -16.76
C LYS A 100 7.07 -12.91 -15.53
N LEU A 101 5.76 -12.65 -15.63
CA LEU A 101 4.78 -13.57 -15.04
C LEU A 101 4.60 -14.71 -16.06
N SER A 102 5.61 -15.58 -16.14
CA SER A 102 5.46 -16.88 -16.78
C SER A 102 4.70 -17.78 -15.83
N PHE A 103 3.74 -18.50 -16.40
CA PHE A 103 2.92 -19.57 -15.83
C PHE A 103 1.62 -19.14 -15.13
N SER A 104 0.52 -19.65 -15.68
CA SER A 104 -0.86 -19.55 -15.18
C SER A 104 -1.59 -18.22 -15.41
N ASN A 105 -2.02 -17.97 -16.65
CA ASN A 105 -3.35 -17.42 -16.97
C ASN A 105 -3.54 -17.35 -18.49
N ARG A 106 -3.75 -18.52 -19.10
CA ARG A 106 -4.27 -18.65 -20.48
C ARG A 106 -5.70 -19.20 -20.44
N LEU A 107 -6.61 -18.49 -19.78
CA LEU A 107 -8.04 -18.73 -19.89
C LEU A 107 -8.79 -17.39 -19.71
N SER A 108 -8.82 -16.58 -20.76
CA SER A 108 -9.95 -15.70 -21.09
C SER A 108 -9.56 -14.90 -22.33
N GLY A 109 -10.08 -15.32 -23.47
CA GLY A 109 -10.05 -14.53 -24.68
C GLY A 109 -11.03 -13.39 -24.53
N ASN A 110 -10.54 -12.18 -24.29
CA ASN A 110 -11.25 -10.97 -24.67
C ASN A 110 -10.31 -9.78 -24.91
N LYS A 111 -10.75 -8.97 -25.86
CA LYS A 111 -9.98 -8.06 -26.71
C LYS A 111 -9.25 -6.93 -25.93
N LYS A 112 -8.16 -6.49 -26.55
CA LYS A 112 -7.29 -5.36 -26.17
C LYS A 112 -8.10 -4.14 -25.71
N SER A 113 -7.85 -3.70 -24.48
CA SER A 113 -8.21 -2.38 -23.96
C SER A 113 -7.07 -1.90 -23.07
N ILE A 114 -6.75 -0.61 -23.17
CA ILE A 114 -5.60 0.13 -22.62
C ILE A 114 -5.03 -0.48 -21.33
N ASN A 115 -3.78 -1.00 -21.43
CA ASN A 115 -3.04 -1.69 -20.36
C ASN A 115 -2.76 -0.78 -19.15
N SER A 116 -3.76 -0.50 -18.33
CA SER A 116 -3.60 -0.10 -16.94
C SER A 116 -4.01 -1.28 -16.08
N ILE A 117 -3.06 -1.82 -15.30
CA ILE A 117 -3.38 -2.85 -14.32
C ILE A 117 -4.22 -2.14 -13.24
N ILE A 118 -5.47 -2.56 -13.07
CA ILE A 118 -6.36 -2.04 -12.03
C ILE A 118 -5.98 -2.70 -10.71
N ILE A 119 -5.78 -1.91 -9.65
CA ILE A 119 -5.49 -2.45 -8.32
C ILE A 119 -6.75 -3.03 -7.66
N SER A 120 -6.58 -3.90 -6.66
CA SER A 120 -7.73 -4.42 -5.89
C SER A 120 -8.42 -3.31 -5.08
N HIS A 121 -9.71 -3.50 -4.79
CA HIS A 121 -10.49 -2.55 -3.99
C HIS A 121 -9.87 -2.28 -2.61
N SER A 122 -9.25 -3.28 -1.98
CA SER A 122 -8.52 -3.10 -0.71
C SER A 122 -7.32 -2.16 -0.86
N HIS A 123 -6.52 -2.32 -1.92
CA HIS A 123 -5.40 -1.41 -2.17
C HIS A 123 -5.87 0.01 -2.48
N GLN A 124 -6.94 0.16 -3.26
CA GLN A 124 -7.54 1.46 -3.56
C GLN A 124 -8.07 2.12 -2.28
N TYR A 125 -8.76 1.37 -1.42
CA TYR A 125 -9.24 1.85 -0.12
C TYR A 125 -8.09 2.34 0.76
N ASN A 126 -7.00 1.57 0.88
CA ASN A 126 -5.84 1.94 1.68
C ASN A 126 -5.16 3.20 1.14
N ARG A 127 -5.04 3.33 -0.19
CA ARG A 127 -4.50 4.53 -0.82
C ARG A 127 -5.35 5.76 -0.54
N MET A 128 -6.67 5.65 -0.75
CA MET A 128 -7.60 6.74 -0.48
C MET A 128 -7.59 7.14 0.99
N THR A 129 -7.54 6.16 1.91
CA THR A 129 -7.52 6.43 3.35
C THR A 129 -6.27 7.23 3.75
N ALA A 130 -5.09 6.79 3.31
CA ALA A 130 -3.85 7.52 3.58
C ALA A 130 -3.86 8.93 2.96
N ALA A 131 -4.38 9.08 1.75
CA ALA A 131 -4.51 10.38 1.11
C ALA A 131 -5.47 11.31 1.86
N ILE A 132 -6.61 10.80 2.34
CA ILE A 132 -7.58 11.57 3.12
C ILE A 132 -6.96 12.06 4.44
N GLU A 133 -6.30 11.18 5.19
CA GLU A 133 -5.60 11.55 6.43
C GLU A 133 -4.51 12.61 6.19
N TYR A 134 -3.76 12.49 5.09
CA TYR A 134 -2.76 13.47 4.72
C TYR A 134 -3.40 14.82 4.33
N LEU A 135 -4.46 14.81 3.53
CA LEU A 135 -5.17 16.04 3.15
C LEU A 135 -5.77 16.74 4.36
N GLU A 136 -6.38 15.99 5.27
CA GLU A 136 -6.89 16.50 6.56
C GLU A 136 -5.77 17.17 7.38
N PHE A 137 -4.60 16.51 7.47
CA PHE A 137 -3.41 17.07 8.11
C PHE A 137 -2.94 18.37 7.43
N ILE A 138 -2.86 18.41 6.10
CA ILE A 138 -2.41 19.63 5.39
C ILE A 138 -3.43 20.75 5.55
N SER A 139 -4.73 20.46 5.50
CA SER A 139 -5.76 21.48 5.73
C SER A 139 -5.66 22.06 7.14
N SER A 140 -5.44 21.24 8.17
CA SER A 140 -5.35 21.73 9.55
C SER A 140 -4.17 22.69 9.78
N LEU A 141 -3.06 22.52 9.06
CA LEU A 141 -1.91 23.44 9.12
C LEU A 141 -2.24 24.87 8.66
N PHE A 142 -3.23 25.06 7.78
CA PHE A 142 -3.55 26.37 7.20
C PHE A 142 -4.87 26.98 7.71
N MET A 143 -5.60 26.29 8.60
CA MET A 143 -6.86 26.77 9.19
C MET A 143 -6.72 28.13 9.90
N ASN A 144 -5.56 28.41 10.50
CA ASN A 144 -5.30 29.66 11.25
C ASN A 144 -5.44 30.94 10.40
N LYS A 145 -5.51 30.81 9.06
CA LYS A 145 -5.73 31.94 8.15
C LYS A 145 -7.20 32.33 7.98
N GLY A 146 -8.15 31.56 8.52
CA GLY A 146 -9.58 31.85 8.45
C GLY A 146 -10.21 31.71 7.06
N LEU A 147 -9.52 31.07 6.10
CA LEU A 147 -10.01 30.92 4.73
C LEU A 147 -11.04 29.78 4.55
N TYR A 148 -11.05 28.82 5.47
CA TYR A 148 -12.09 27.80 5.62
C TYR A 148 -12.14 27.36 7.08
N THR A 149 -13.24 26.73 7.46
CA THR A 149 -13.49 26.27 8.83
C THR A 149 -13.16 24.79 8.99
N PRO A 150 -12.99 24.30 10.24
CA PRO A 150 -12.88 22.87 10.50
C PRO A 150 -14.05 22.05 9.93
N LYS A 151 -15.26 22.62 9.91
CA LYS A 151 -16.46 21.97 9.35
C LYS A 151 -16.35 21.74 7.84
N ASP A 152 -15.69 22.63 7.12
CA ASP A 152 -15.49 22.49 5.67
C ASP A 152 -14.53 21.34 5.36
N VAL A 153 -13.48 21.20 6.16
CA VAL A 153 -12.52 20.08 6.06
C VAL A 153 -13.18 18.77 6.45
N GLU A 154 -13.99 18.76 7.51
CA GLU A 154 -14.77 17.59 7.91
C GLU A 154 -15.74 17.16 6.79
N LYS A 155 -16.44 18.12 6.18
CA LYS A 155 -17.33 17.86 5.04
C LYS A 155 -16.58 17.30 3.83
N MET A 156 -15.41 17.86 3.50
CA MET A 156 -14.55 17.36 2.42
C MET A 156 -14.09 15.93 2.70
N THR A 157 -13.53 15.67 3.88
CA THR A 157 -13.00 14.35 4.25
C THR A 157 -14.11 13.32 4.35
N PHE A 158 -15.28 13.66 4.90
CA PHE A 158 -16.45 12.77 4.96
C PHE A 158 -16.93 12.40 3.55
N THR A 159 -17.07 13.39 2.67
CA THR A 159 -17.45 13.17 1.27
C THR A 159 -16.45 12.26 0.56
N PHE A 160 -15.15 12.49 0.76
CA PHE A 160 -14.12 11.68 0.13
C PHE A 160 -14.07 10.25 0.71
N LYS A 161 -14.33 10.08 2.02
CA LYS A 161 -14.45 8.78 2.68
C LYS A 161 -15.61 7.96 2.09
N ASN A 162 -16.72 8.59 1.74
CA ASN A 162 -17.90 7.93 1.13
C ASN A 162 -17.65 7.49 -0.33
N LEU A 163 -16.69 8.10 -1.01
CA LEU A 163 -16.28 7.71 -2.36
C LEU A 163 -15.35 6.47 -2.39
N ARG A 164 -14.86 6.02 -1.24
CA ARG A 164 -14.00 4.83 -1.14
C ARG A 164 -14.73 3.58 -1.67
N PRO A 165 -14.02 2.64 -2.29
CA PRO A 165 -14.63 1.38 -2.69
C PRO A 165 -15.13 0.63 -1.45
N ASN A 166 -16.30 0.01 -1.57
CA ASN A 166 -16.85 -0.78 -0.48
C ASN A 166 -16.05 -2.08 -0.37
N ILE A 167 -15.31 -2.25 0.73
CA ILE A 167 -14.70 -3.52 1.08
C ILE A 167 -15.78 -4.38 1.72
N ARG A 168 -16.84 -4.73 0.98
CA ARG A 168 -17.56 -5.95 1.37
C ARG A 168 -16.55 -7.06 1.19
N SER A 169 -16.13 -7.68 2.29
CA SER A 169 -15.20 -8.78 2.28
C SER A 169 -15.80 -9.89 1.44
N PHE A 170 -15.43 -9.96 0.16
CA PHE A 170 -15.58 -11.19 -0.62
C PHE A 170 -14.67 -12.31 -0.06
N TYR A 171 -13.83 -11.98 0.93
CA TYR A 171 -13.14 -12.90 1.82
C TYR A 171 -13.96 -13.18 3.10
N SER A 172 -15.28 -13.19 3.02
CA SER A 172 -16.08 -13.91 4.01
C SER A 172 -15.77 -15.40 3.84
N SER A 173 -15.06 -15.99 4.80
CA SER A 173 -15.04 -17.41 5.21
C SER A 173 -14.98 -18.53 4.14
N GLU A 174 -15.77 -18.48 3.07
CA GLU A 174 -15.93 -19.51 2.04
C GLU A 174 -14.65 -19.89 1.28
N ILE A 175 -13.67 -18.99 1.13
CA ILE A 175 -12.38 -19.34 0.49
C ILE A 175 -11.46 -20.10 1.47
N PHE A 176 -11.51 -19.78 2.77
CA PHE A 176 -10.76 -20.50 3.79
C PHE A 176 -11.42 -21.81 4.17
N ASP A 177 -12.76 -21.87 4.16
CA ASP A 177 -13.52 -23.11 4.39
C ASP A 177 -13.30 -24.14 3.26
N ASN A 178 -13.00 -23.69 2.04
CA ASN A 178 -12.61 -24.55 0.92
C ASN A 178 -11.10 -24.82 0.84
N ALA A 179 -10.30 -24.19 1.69
CA ALA A 179 -8.87 -24.47 1.86
C ALA A 179 -8.61 -25.37 3.07
N ASN A 180 -9.57 -26.24 3.41
CA ASN A 180 -9.32 -27.33 4.33
C ASN A 180 -8.28 -28.25 3.69
N ILE A 181 -7.04 -28.11 4.17
CA ILE A 181 -5.96 -29.06 3.90
C ILE A 181 -6.51 -30.42 4.32
N THR A 182 -6.57 -31.35 3.38
CA THR A 182 -7.05 -32.71 3.65
C THR A 182 -6.19 -33.31 4.75
N ASP A 183 -6.82 -33.98 5.72
CA ASP A 183 -6.09 -34.66 6.79
C ASP A 183 -5.03 -35.58 6.18
N GLY A 184 -3.77 -35.40 6.59
CA GLY A 184 -2.60 -36.14 6.10
C GLY A 184 -1.79 -35.46 4.97
N LEU A 185 -2.34 -34.46 4.25
CA LEU A 185 -1.58 -33.77 3.18
C LEU A 185 -0.40 -32.95 3.75
N LEU A 186 -0.57 -32.39 4.95
CA LEU A 186 0.50 -31.70 5.66
C LEU A 186 1.59 -32.68 6.14
N ASP A 187 1.20 -33.89 6.53
CA ASP A 187 2.14 -34.95 6.93
C ASP A 187 2.95 -35.46 5.73
N GLU A 188 2.30 -35.63 4.58
CA GLU A 188 2.98 -35.98 3.33
C GLU A 188 3.97 -34.88 2.92
N PHE A 189 3.55 -33.61 2.98
CA PHE A 189 4.41 -32.47 2.69
C PHE A 189 5.64 -32.45 3.61
N LEU A 190 5.44 -32.64 4.93
CA LEU A 190 6.53 -32.67 5.89
C LEU A 190 7.44 -33.90 5.71
N GLY A 191 6.87 -35.03 5.30
CA GLY A 191 7.63 -36.22 4.93
C GLY A 191 8.55 -35.96 3.74
N ILE A 192 8.08 -35.25 2.71
CA ILE A 192 8.90 -34.85 1.55
C ILE A 192 9.92 -33.76 1.94
N ALA A 193 9.52 -32.83 2.80
CA ALA A 193 10.36 -31.75 3.28
C ALA A 193 11.48 -32.22 4.23
N ASP A 194 11.40 -33.46 4.74
CA ASP A 194 12.45 -34.08 5.55
C ASP A 194 13.82 -33.92 4.86
N TYR A 195 14.79 -33.49 5.64
CA TYR A 195 16.14 -33.24 5.19
C TYR A 195 16.89 -34.51 4.79
N LEU A 196 16.36 -35.70 5.09
CA LEU A 196 16.87 -36.98 4.60
C LEU A 196 16.11 -37.51 3.38
N ASN A 197 14.92 -37.01 3.07
CA ASN A 197 14.08 -37.58 2.02
C ASN A 197 14.68 -37.37 0.61
N PRO A 198 14.89 -38.42 -0.21
CA PRO A 198 15.47 -38.30 -1.55
C PRO A 198 14.60 -37.50 -2.53
N LYS A 199 13.30 -37.36 -2.28
CA LYS A 199 12.38 -36.54 -3.08
C LYS A 199 12.40 -35.05 -2.68
N ASN A 200 13.22 -34.66 -1.70
CA ASN A 200 13.35 -33.26 -1.31
C ASN A 200 13.93 -32.44 -2.48
N PRO A 201 13.25 -31.38 -2.96
CA PRO A 201 13.65 -30.65 -4.15
C PRO A 201 14.94 -29.83 -3.98
N PHE A 202 15.36 -29.58 -2.73
CA PHE A 202 16.56 -28.80 -2.44
C PHE A 202 17.80 -29.71 -2.46
N LYS A 203 18.77 -29.43 -3.32
CA LYS A 203 20.00 -30.24 -3.44
C LYS A 203 21.02 -29.99 -2.33
N ASN A 204 21.03 -28.78 -1.76
CA ASN A 204 22.00 -28.39 -0.72
C ASN A 204 21.52 -28.83 0.67
N GLU A 205 22.36 -29.57 1.38
CA GLU A 205 22.06 -30.12 2.71
C GLU A 205 21.71 -29.05 3.75
N GLY A 206 22.44 -27.92 3.77
CA GLY A 206 22.17 -26.81 4.69
C GLY A 206 20.81 -26.17 4.45
N ILE A 207 20.41 -26.04 3.17
CA ILE A 207 19.08 -25.51 2.80
C ILE A 207 17.97 -26.49 3.22
N ARG A 208 18.17 -27.80 3.02
CA ARG A 208 17.23 -28.85 3.44
C ARG A 208 16.98 -28.80 4.94
N LYS A 209 18.05 -28.81 5.76
CA LYS A 209 17.96 -28.75 7.23
C LYS A 209 17.26 -27.48 7.71
N ARG A 210 17.64 -26.31 7.18
CA ARG A 210 17.02 -25.03 7.54
C ARG A 210 15.54 -25.00 7.21
N ASN A 211 15.16 -25.40 5.98
CA ASN A 211 13.78 -25.35 5.54
C ASN A 211 12.91 -26.37 6.30
N TYR A 212 13.41 -27.59 6.52
CA TYR A 212 12.71 -28.60 7.33
C TYR A 212 12.45 -28.10 8.75
N LEU A 213 13.47 -27.54 9.41
CA LEU A 213 13.33 -26.97 10.74
C LEU A 213 12.30 -25.83 10.76
N MET A 214 12.33 -24.95 9.75
CA MET A 214 11.35 -23.88 9.60
C MET A 214 9.92 -24.45 9.49
N PHE A 215 9.67 -25.44 8.63
CA PHE A 215 8.33 -26.04 8.49
C PHE A 215 7.86 -26.75 9.77
N MET A 216 8.77 -27.42 10.49
CA MET A 216 8.45 -28.06 11.77
C MET A 216 8.10 -27.03 12.85
N LEU A 217 8.82 -25.91 12.90
CA LEU A 217 8.50 -24.81 13.83
C LEU A 217 7.15 -24.18 13.50
N LEU A 218 6.87 -23.91 12.22
CA LEU A 218 5.58 -23.39 11.76
C LEU A 218 4.43 -24.32 12.17
N ARG A 219 4.59 -25.63 11.98
CA ARG A 219 3.57 -26.63 12.38
C ARG A 219 3.34 -26.67 13.88
N LYS A 220 4.41 -26.61 14.69
CA LYS A 220 4.30 -26.73 16.16
C LYS A 220 3.79 -25.45 16.82
N LEU A 221 4.13 -24.28 16.28
CA LEU A 221 3.86 -22.99 16.91
C LEU A 221 2.66 -22.25 16.31
N GLY A 222 2.20 -22.64 15.11
CA GLY A 222 1.09 -21.99 14.42
C GLY A 222 1.38 -20.53 14.02
N THR A 223 2.64 -20.10 14.05
CA THR A 223 3.04 -18.73 13.68
C THR A 223 3.13 -18.62 12.17
N CYS A 224 2.25 -17.84 11.55
CA CYS A 224 2.41 -17.32 10.18
C CYS A 224 2.76 -15.83 10.24
#